data_AF-A0A0A1ZGD5-F1
#
_entry.id   AF-A0A0A1ZGD5-F1
#
_cell.length_a   1.000
_cell.length_b   1.000
_cell.length_c   1.000
_cell.angle_alpha   90.00
_cell.angle_beta   90.00
_cell.angle_gamma   90.00
#
_symmetry.space_group_name_H-M   'P 1'
#
loop_
_entity.id
_entity.type
_entity.pdbx_description
1 polymer ?
#
loop_
_entity_poly.entity_id
_entity_poly.type
_entity_poly.pdbx_seq_one_letter_code
_entity_poly.pdbx_strand_id
1 'polypeptide(L)'
;MAWILIVFLILLGGLIAPFGDLLGTKIGKARFSILKLRPKKTATIITIITGGFISSISIGLLLLISEEFRQRLFVDIPFLQKTLDESKKALIPLQEERRILEEKINIKEKELNKLKSDVKDFRSGNVVIKKGQTLFIAQVNSNPKVKFDLAKIYNSADKYVQKIVIPSKKEIKNILLWKPTDISEIERVATKGGNWIILIKAATNVLKGDNFVFVYPELLQNKIIVRKGEVITSEILINNDLDYKNINFKIRTLLRKTRDQIKSKGSITNEITTRGDFIKKIIDSLDTNRNIKYKLEVVSLRDSKTSDPILVDLTITEE
;
A
#
# COMPACT_ATOMS: atom_id res chain seq x y z
N MET A 1 4.01 -53.66 39.37
CA MET A 1 3.56 -55.05 39.60
C MET A 1 3.81 -55.98 38.40
N ALA A 2 3.56 -55.57 37.15
CA ALA A 2 3.80 -56.43 35.98
C ALA A 2 5.23 -57.00 35.85
N TRP A 3 6.28 -56.21 36.16
CA TRP A 3 7.67 -56.68 36.15
C TRP A 3 7.94 -57.82 37.13
N ILE A 4 7.23 -57.86 38.27
CA ILE A 4 7.37 -58.92 39.28
C ILE A 4 6.78 -60.24 38.75
N LEU A 5 5.64 -60.18 38.06
CA LEU A 5 5.05 -61.35 37.41
C LEU A 5 5.92 -61.89 36.29
N ILE A 6 6.56 -61.02 35.50
CA ILE A 6 7.50 -61.42 34.44
C ILE A 6 8.72 -62.12 35.05
N VAL A 7 9.33 -61.54 36.09
CA VAL A 7 10.49 -62.14 36.78
C VAL A 7 10.12 -63.48 37.42
N PHE A 8 8.95 -63.56 38.08
CA PHE A 8 8.44 -64.81 38.65
C PHE A 8 8.23 -65.87 37.58
N LEU A 9 7.64 -65.51 36.43
CA LEU A 9 7.37 -66.43 35.34
C LEU A 9 8.65 -66.91 34.63
N ILE A 10 9.66 -66.04 34.51
CA ILE A 10 11.00 -66.42 34.03
C ILE A 10 11.67 -67.41 34.99
N LEU A 11 11.60 -67.16 36.31
CA LEU A 11 12.16 -68.07 37.32
C LEU A 11 11.46 -69.42 37.32
N LEU A 12 10.13 -69.42 37.24
CA LEU A 12 9.31 -70.62 37.25
C LEU A 12 9.49 -71.43 35.95
N GLY A 13 9.57 -70.76 34.81
CA GLY A 13 9.91 -71.38 33.52
C GLY A 13 11.31 -71.97 33.52
N GLY A 14 12.31 -71.25 34.06
CA GLY A 14 13.68 -71.73 34.21
C GLY A 14 13.80 -72.94 35.14
N LEU A 15 12.96 -73.02 36.18
CA LEU A 15 12.95 -74.13 37.13
C LEU A 15 12.25 -75.39 36.56
N ILE A 16 11.25 -75.21 35.69
CA ILE A 16 10.52 -76.31 35.04
C ILE A 16 11.25 -76.82 33.79
N ALA A 17 12.01 -75.97 33.08
CA ALA A 17 12.69 -76.34 31.83
C ALA A 17 13.50 -77.65 31.89
N PRO A 18 14.30 -77.94 32.95
CA PRO A 18 15.05 -79.19 33.06
C PRO A 18 14.15 -80.44 33.08
N PHE A 19 12.92 -80.33 33.59
CA PHE A 19 11.97 -81.45 33.61
C PHE A 19 11.52 -81.86 32.20
N GLY A 20 11.40 -80.91 31.27
CA GLY A 20 11.10 -81.21 29.87
C GLY A 20 12.21 -82.00 29.18
N ASP A 21 13.47 -81.63 29.44
CA ASP A 21 14.65 -82.32 28.92
C ASP A 21 14.84 -83.72 29.55
N LEU A 22 14.54 -83.85 30.84
CA LEU A 22 14.54 -85.13 31.56
C LEU A 22 13.48 -86.09 31.01
N LEU A 23 12.29 -85.60 30.67
CA LEU A 23 11.24 -86.41 30.04
C LEU A 23 11.65 -86.87 28.63
N GLY A 24 12.18 -85.95 27.81
CA GLY A 24 12.67 -86.28 26.48
C GLY A 24 13.79 -87.33 26.48
N THR A 25 14.77 -87.19 27.38
CA THR A 25 15.88 -88.14 27.50
C THR A 25 15.44 -89.51 28.04
N LYS A 26 14.48 -89.56 28.98
CA LYS A 26 13.94 -90.82 29.51
C LYS A 26 13.15 -91.59 28.45
N ILE A 27 12.36 -90.89 27.63
CA ILE A 27 11.62 -91.48 26.52
C ILE A 27 12.56 -91.96 25.41
N GLY A 28 13.63 -91.21 25.14
CA GLY A 28 14.69 -91.63 24.22
C GLY A 28 15.40 -92.91 24.66
N LYS A 29 15.67 -93.08 25.97
CA LYS A 29 16.27 -94.30 26.54
C LYS A 29 15.30 -95.48 26.57
N ALA A 30 14.00 -95.24 26.78
CA ALA A 30 12.96 -96.27 26.76
C ALA A 30 12.67 -96.85 25.35
N ARG A 31 13.37 -96.37 24.31
CA ARG A 31 13.19 -96.76 22.89
C ARG A 31 11.75 -96.65 22.40
N PHE A 32 10.97 -95.73 22.98
CA PHE A 32 9.62 -95.45 22.52
C PHE A 32 9.66 -94.87 21.10
N SER A 33 8.86 -95.45 20.22
CA SER A 33 8.67 -94.98 18.85
C SER A 33 7.24 -94.54 18.69
N ILE A 34 7.05 -93.24 18.45
CA ILE A 34 5.76 -92.68 18.07
C ILE A 34 5.78 -92.49 16.55
N LEU A 35 4.71 -92.91 15.86
CA LEU A 35 4.56 -92.78 14.40
C LEU A 35 5.72 -93.42 13.60
N LYS A 36 6.27 -94.56 14.05
CA LYS A 36 7.40 -95.30 13.42
C LYS A 36 8.73 -94.51 13.31
N LEU A 37 8.91 -93.42 14.03
CA LEU A 37 10.15 -92.64 14.00
C LEU A 37 11.26 -93.28 14.85
N ARG A 38 12.54 -93.04 14.48
CA ARG A 38 13.70 -93.49 15.26
C ARG A 38 13.66 -92.86 16.65
N PRO A 39 13.90 -93.61 17.75
CA PRO A 39 13.70 -93.13 19.12
C PRO A 39 14.37 -91.78 19.47
N LYS A 40 15.52 -91.47 18.88
CA LYS A 40 16.19 -90.16 19.07
C LYS A 40 15.36 -88.99 18.52
N LYS A 41 14.73 -89.14 17.36
CA LYS A 41 13.86 -88.10 16.77
C LYS A 41 12.56 -87.98 17.55
N THR A 42 12.00 -89.10 18.00
CA THR A 42 10.81 -89.13 18.87
C THR A 42 11.06 -88.36 20.17
N ALA A 43 12.22 -88.55 20.80
CA ALA A 43 12.61 -87.79 21.99
C ALA A 43 12.64 -86.27 21.75
N THR A 44 13.27 -85.80 20.68
CA THR A 44 13.34 -84.36 20.36
C THR A 44 11.97 -83.75 20.08
N ILE A 45 11.10 -84.45 19.34
CA ILE A 45 9.73 -83.98 19.08
C ILE A 45 8.97 -83.85 20.40
N ILE A 46 9.09 -84.83 21.29
CA ILE A 46 8.42 -84.80 22.59
C ILE A 46 8.98 -83.66 23.46
N THR A 47 10.28 -83.38 23.44
CA THR A 47 10.87 -82.21 24.12
C THR A 47 10.32 -80.90 23.57
N ILE A 48 10.26 -80.72 22.24
CA ILE A 48 9.70 -79.50 21.62
C ILE A 48 8.23 -79.33 21.99
N ILE A 49 7.44 -80.40 21.94
CA ILE A 49 6.03 -80.38 22.34
C ILE A 49 5.89 -80.04 23.82
N THR A 50 6.72 -80.63 24.68
CA THR A 50 6.69 -80.39 26.13
C THR A 50 7.09 -78.94 26.45
N GLY A 51 8.14 -78.41 25.81
CA GLY A 51 8.55 -77.00 25.93
C GLY A 51 7.51 -76.02 25.39
N GLY A 52 6.87 -76.35 24.27
CA GLY A 52 5.75 -75.59 23.72
C GLY A 52 4.54 -75.60 24.67
N PHE A 53 4.22 -76.75 25.25
CA PHE A 53 3.12 -76.91 26.21
C PHE A 53 3.37 -76.12 27.50
N ILE A 54 4.59 -76.15 28.03
CA ILE A 54 5.02 -75.33 29.17
C ILE A 54 4.87 -73.83 28.84
N SER A 55 5.29 -73.40 27.64
CA SER A 55 5.18 -72.00 27.21
C SER A 55 3.73 -71.55 27.03
N SER A 56 2.88 -72.38 26.41
CA SER A 56 1.45 -72.12 26.25
C SER A 56 0.74 -72.05 27.60
N ILE A 57 1.07 -72.93 28.55
CA ILE A 57 0.53 -72.87 29.92
C ILE A 57 0.98 -71.58 30.60
N SER A 58 2.26 -71.21 30.46
CA SER A 58 2.79 -70.00 31.10
C SER A 58 2.12 -68.73 30.58
N ILE A 59 1.98 -68.60 29.26
CA ILE A 59 1.25 -67.48 28.63
C ILE A 59 -0.23 -67.51 28.99
N GLY A 60 -0.85 -68.70 29.00
CA GLY A 60 -2.24 -68.88 29.40
C GLY A 60 -2.49 -68.46 30.85
N LEU A 61 -1.60 -68.85 31.77
CA LEU A 61 -1.65 -68.45 33.17
C LEU A 61 -1.48 -66.94 33.33
N LEU A 62 -0.56 -66.33 32.58
CA LEU A 62 -0.36 -64.88 32.57
C LEU A 62 -1.65 -64.16 32.11
N LEU A 63 -2.31 -64.65 31.07
CA LEU A 63 -3.57 -64.11 30.57
C LEU A 63 -4.74 -64.30 31.54
N LEU A 64 -4.73 -65.37 32.33
CA LEU A 64 -5.74 -65.64 33.35
C LEU A 64 -5.56 -64.77 34.60
N ILE A 65 -4.32 -64.58 35.05
CA ILE A 65 -3.98 -63.85 36.28
C ILE A 65 -3.93 -62.33 36.04
N SER A 66 -3.44 -61.89 34.88
CA SER A 66 -3.21 -60.48 34.59
C SER A 66 -4.31 -59.90 33.71
N GLU A 67 -5.26 -59.21 34.33
CA GLU A 67 -6.27 -58.44 33.61
C GLU A 67 -5.64 -57.31 32.77
N GLU A 68 -4.58 -56.69 33.27
CA GLU A 68 -3.81 -55.65 32.55
C GLU A 68 -3.24 -56.17 31.23
N PHE A 69 -2.66 -57.38 31.22
CA PHE A 69 -2.06 -57.95 30.00
C PHE A 69 -3.13 -58.33 28.97
N ARG A 70 -4.25 -58.93 29.42
CA ARG A 70 -5.41 -59.25 28.57
C ARG A 70 -6.02 -58.00 27.95
N GLN A 71 -6.23 -56.95 28.76
CA GLN A 71 -6.78 -55.68 28.30
C GLN A 71 -5.87 -55.01 27.26
N ARG A 72 -4.56 -54.96 27.52
CA ARG A 72 -3.60 -54.40 26.55
C ARG A 72 -3.57 -55.16 25.24
N LEU A 73 -3.48 -56.50 25.28
CA LEU A 73 -3.30 -57.33 24.09
C LEU A 73 -4.55 -57.35 23.19
N PHE A 74 -5.74 -57.44 23.80
CA PHE A 74 -6.99 -57.66 23.05
C PHE A 74 -7.87 -56.42 22.88
N VAL A 75 -7.69 -55.39 23.71
CA VAL A 75 -8.54 -54.18 23.66
C VAL A 75 -7.71 -52.97 23.25
N ASP A 76 -6.66 -52.63 24.00
CA ASP A 76 -5.94 -51.37 23.79
C ASP A 76 -5.18 -51.36 22.46
N ILE A 77 -4.46 -52.42 22.10
CA ILE A 77 -3.68 -52.47 20.85
C ILE A 77 -4.59 -52.33 19.61
N PRO A 78 -5.67 -53.13 19.44
CA PRO A 78 -6.58 -52.96 18.31
C PRO A 78 -7.29 -51.61 18.30
N PHE A 79 -7.69 -51.10 19.48
CA PHE A 79 -8.31 -49.79 19.60
C PHE A 79 -7.37 -48.67 19.15
N LEU A 80 -6.12 -48.66 19.62
CA LEU A 80 -5.11 -47.67 19.25
C LEU A 80 -4.80 -47.70 17.75
N GLN A 81 -4.71 -48.89 17.15
CA GLN A 81 -4.56 -49.00 15.69
C GLN A 81 -5.75 -48.41 14.95
N LYS A 82 -6.98 -48.73 15.38
CA LYS A 82 -8.19 -48.17 14.79
C LYS A 82 -8.27 -46.65 14.93
N THR A 83 -7.98 -46.10 16.10
CA THR A 83 -7.96 -44.65 16.34
C THR A 83 -6.88 -43.96 15.52
N LEU A 84 -5.69 -44.59 15.37
CA LEU A 84 -4.62 -44.07 14.52
C LEU A 84 -5.07 -44.02 13.05
N ASP A 85 -5.70 -45.08 12.56
CA ASP A 85 -6.19 -45.17 11.18
C ASP A 85 -7.34 -44.21 10.91
N GLU A 86 -8.29 -44.06 11.84
CA GLU A 86 -9.35 -43.07 11.77
C GLU A 86 -8.79 -41.65 11.77
N SER A 87 -7.83 -41.35 12.64
CA SER A 87 -7.17 -40.04 12.71
C SER A 87 -6.39 -39.75 11.42
N LYS A 88 -5.64 -40.72 10.89
CA LYS A 88 -4.95 -40.57 9.60
C LYS A 88 -5.94 -40.35 8.46
N LYS A 89 -7.04 -41.09 8.42
CA LYS A 89 -8.09 -40.96 7.41
C LYS A 89 -8.81 -39.61 7.48
N ALA A 90 -8.92 -39.00 8.67
CA ALA A 90 -9.44 -37.65 8.84
C ALA A 90 -8.41 -36.55 8.54
N LEU A 91 -7.12 -36.78 8.80
CA LEU A 91 -6.06 -35.80 8.58
C LEU A 91 -5.77 -35.55 7.10
N ILE A 92 -5.74 -36.59 6.26
CA ILE A 92 -5.46 -36.46 4.83
C ILE A 92 -6.43 -35.48 4.12
N PRO A 93 -7.77 -35.61 4.23
CA PRO A 93 -8.69 -34.68 3.59
C PRO A 93 -8.59 -33.27 4.18
N LEU A 94 -8.34 -33.14 5.49
CA LEU A 94 -8.15 -31.83 6.13
C LEU A 94 -6.88 -31.12 5.64
N GLN A 95 -5.79 -31.86 5.41
CA GLN A 95 -4.55 -31.31 4.84
C GLN A 95 -4.77 -30.85 3.40
N GLU A 96 -5.49 -31.63 2.60
CA GLU A 96 -5.82 -31.26 1.23
C GLU A 96 -6.78 -30.06 1.17
N GLU A 97 -7.79 -30.02 2.04
CA GLU A 97 -8.69 -28.87 2.16
C GLU A 97 -7.92 -27.60 2.55
N ARG A 98 -6.99 -27.69 3.50
CA ARG A 98 -6.10 -26.57 3.86
C ARG A 98 -5.28 -26.10 2.67
N ARG A 99 -4.67 -27.02 1.91
CA ARG A 99 -3.87 -26.70 0.72
C ARG A 99 -4.70 -25.96 -0.33
N ILE A 100 -5.92 -26.43 -0.60
CA ILE A 100 -6.87 -25.81 -1.53
C ILE A 100 -7.26 -24.40 -1.04
N LEU A 101 -7.53 -24.25 0.26
CA LEU A 101 -7.89 -22.95 0.85
C LEU A 101 -6.72 -21.95 0.77
N GLU A 102 -5.49 -22.38 1.05
CA GLU A 102 -4.29 -21.55 0.94
C GLU A 102 -4.06 -21.08 -0.50
N GLU A 103 -4.22 -21.98 -1.48
CA GLU A 103 -4.13 -21.64 -2.90
C GLU A 103 -5.20 -20.61 -3.30
N LYS A 104 -6.43 -20.81 -2.83
CA LYS A 104 -7.55 -19.87 -3.07
C LYS A 104 -7.30 -18.50 -2.44
N ILE A 105 -6.73 -18.44 -1.24
CA ILE A 105 -6.35 -17.19 -0.57
C ILE A 105 -5.29 -16.46 -1.40
N ASN A 106 -4.24 -17.17 -1.83
CA ASN A 106 -3.16 -16.58 -2.63
C ASN A 106 -3.68 -16.03 -3.98
N ILE A 107 -4.56 -16.75 -4.67
CA ILE A 107 -5.21 -16.26 -5.89
C ILE A 107 -6.01 -14.99 -5.61
N LYS A 108 -6.84 -14.98 -4.56
CA LYS A 108 -7.63 -13.81 -4.18
C LYS A 108 -6.77 -12.61 -3.78
N GLU A 109 -5.64 -12.84 -3.10
CA GLU A 109 -4.70 -11.77 -2.76
C GLU A 109 -4.06 -11.17 -4.01
N LYS A 110 -3.66 -12.00 -4.98
CA LYS A 110 -3.15 -11.53 -6.26
C LYS A 110 -4.19 -10.72 -7.03
N GLU A 111 -5.43 -11.19 -7.10
CA GLU A 111 -6.55 -10.46 -7.72
C GLU A 111 -6.80 -9.12 -7.02
N LEU A 112 -6.83 -9.11 -5.69
CA LEU A 112 -7.02 -7.88 -4.91
C LEU A 112 -5.90 -6.87 -5.16
N ASN A 113 -4.65 -7.33 -5.20
CA ASN A 113 -3.49 -6.47 -5.45
C ASN A 113 -3.50 -5.92 -6.89
N LYS A 114 -3.88 -6.74 -7.87
CA LYS A 114 -4.08 -6.29 -9.25
C LYS A 114 -5.18 -5.23 -9.33
N LEU A 115 -6.34 -5.49 -8.73
CA LEU A 115 -7.45 -4.54 -8.72
C LEU A 115 -7.09 -3.22 -8.03
N LYS A 116 -6.33 -3.27 -6.92
CA LYS A 116 -5.81 -2.06 -6.26
C LYS A 116 -4.88 -1.25 -7.18
N SER A 117 -4.01 -1.92 -7.93
CA SER A 117 -3.14 -1.24 -8.92
C SER A 117 -3.95 -0.64 -10.05
N ASP A 118 -4.86 -1.42 -10.65
CA ASP A 118 -5.70 -0.97 -11.76
C ASP A 118 -6.54 0.26 -11.36
N VAL A 119 -7.09 0.28 -10.14
CA VAL A 119 -7.80 1.45 -9.59
C VAL A 119 -6.84 2.63 -9.41
N LYS A 120 -5.64 2.42 -8.89
CA LYS A 120 -4.65 3.49 -8.70
C LYS A 120 -4.20 4.10 -10.02
N ASP A 121 -3.95 3.28 -11.02
CA ASP A 121 -3.52 3.68 -12.35
C ASP A 121 -4.65 4.36 -13.12
N PHE A 122 -5.88 3.83 -13.02
CA PHE A 122 -7.09 4.47 -13.53
C PHE A 122 -7.33 5.84 -12.90
N ARG A 123 -7.15 5.95 -11.57
CA ARG A 123 -7.26 7.24 -10.87
C ARG A 123 -6.16 8.20 -11.29
N SER A 124 -4.94 7.74 -11.54
CA SER A 124 -3.80 8.61 -11.87
C SER A 124 -3.83 9.09 -13.33
N GLY A 125 -4.26 8.25 -14.26
CA GLY A 125 -4.38 8.58 -15.69
C GLY A 125 -5.58 9.48 -16.03
N ASN A 126 -6.60 9.52 -15.18
CA ASN A 126 -7.82 10.30 -15.40
C ASN A 126 -7.96 11.55 -14.51
N VAL A 127 -6.97 11.89 -13.66
CA VAL A 127 -7.05 13.13 -12.87
C VAL A 127 -6.99 14.33 -13.81
N VAL A 128 -8.11 15.04 -13.95
CA VAL A 128 -8.21 16.27 -14.75
C VAL A 128 -8.06 17.52 -13.89
N ILE A 129 -8.33 17.42 -12.59
CA ILE A 129 -8.19 18.52 -11.63
C ILE A 129 -7.52 17.99 -10.36
N LYS A 130 -6.49 18.70 -9.90
CA LYS A 130 -5.80 18.37 -8.64
C LYS A 130 -6.38 19.15 -7.47
N LYS A 131 -6.33 18.56 -6.28
CA LYS A 131 -6.67 19.26 -5.02
C LYS A 131 -5.87 20.56 -4.90
N GLY A 132 -6.56 21.64 -4.55
CA GLY A 132 -6.00 22.99 -4.38
C GLY A 132 -5.81 23.77 -5.67
N GLN A 133 -6.05 23.17 -6.84
CA GLN A 133 -5.99 23.88 -8.12
C GLN A 133 -7.09 24.95 -8.18
N THR A 134 -6.72 26.16 -8.61
CA THR A 134 -7.67 27.23 -8.91
C THR A 134 -8.40 26.90 -10.21
N LEU A 135 -9.72 26.77 -10.13
CA LEU A 135 -10.60 26.44 -11.24
C LEU A 135 -11.19 27.68 -11.89
N PHE A 136 -11.43 28.72 -11.11
CA PHE A 136 -12.04 29.94 -11.60
C PHE A 136 -11.58 31.13 -10.76
N ILE A 137 -11.44 32.28 -11.43
CA ILE A 137 -11.03 33.56 -10.82
C ILE A 137 -12.04 34.60 -11.26
N ALA A 138 -12.60 35.36 -10.31
CA ALA A 138 -13.49 36.45 -10.62
C ALA A 138 -13.28 37.63 -9.67
N GLN A 139 -13.55 38.84 -10.17
CA GLN A 139 -13.57 40.04 -9.33
C GLN A 139 -14.95 40.16 -8.67
N VAL A 140 -14.95 40.52 -7.39
CA VAL A 140 -16.16 40.76 -6.60
C VAL A 140 -16.07 42.16 -6.03
N ASN A 141 -16.92 43.05 -6.55
CA ASN A 141 -17.04 44.40 -6.02
C ASN A 141 -18.10 44.41 -4.92
N SER A 142 -17.81 45.08 -3.81
CA SER A 142 -18.79 45.25 -2.74
C SER A 142 -20.02 45.99 -3.25
N ASN A 143 -21.18 45.31 -3.21
CA ASN A 143 -22.46 45.91 -3.57
C ASN A 143 -23.62 45.22 -2.80
N PRO A 144 -24.81 45.83 -2.74
CA PRO A 144 -25.98 45.23 -2.08
C PRO A 144 -26.49 43.94 -2.73
N LYS A 145 -26.05 43.63 -3.95
CA LYS A 145 -26.45 42.47 -4.77
C LYS A 145 -25.34 41.41 -4.86
N VAL A 146 -24.35 41.41 -3.96
CA VAL A 146 -23.18 40.51 -4.01
C VAL A 146 -23.60 39.05 -4.11
N LYS A 147 -24.69 38.65 -3.44
CA LYS A 147 -25.27 37.30 -3.54
C LYS A 147 -25.60 36.88 -4.98
N PHE A 148 -26.16 37.80 -5.77
CA PHE A 148 -26.51 37.54 -7.17
C PHE A 148 -25.26 37.45 -8.06
N ASP A 149 -24.26 38.30 -7.79
CA ASP A 149 -22.99 38.27 -8.52
C ASP A 149 -22.20 37.00 -8.22
N LEU A 150 -22.17 36.56 -6.96
CA LEU A 150 -21.60 35.26 -6.57
C LEU A 150 -22.30 34.12 -7.31
N ALA A 151 -23.63 34.08 -7.35
CA ALA A 151 -24.37 33.05 -8.09
C ALA A 151 -23.98 33.00 -9.58
N LYS A 152 -23.79 34.16 -10.23
CA LYS A 152 -23.29 34.22 -11.62
C LYS A 152 -21.87 33.69 -11.76
N ILE A 153 -20.99 34.02 -10.82
CA ILE A 153 -19.60 33.55 -10.78
C ILE A 153 -19.58 32.02 -10.65
N TYR A 154 -20.35 31.45 -9.71
CA TYR A 154 -20.46 30.01 -9.54
C TYR A 154 -21.02 29.31 -10.77
N ASN A 155 -22.04 29.86 -11.41
CA ASN A 155 -22.58 29.32 -12.66
C ASN A 155 -21.55 29.36 -13.81
N SER A 156 -20.70 30.38 -13.85
CA SER A 156 -19.64 30.50 -14.87
C SER A 156 -18.51 29.52 -14.59
N ALA A 157 -18.11 29.37 -13.33
CA ALA A 157 -17.15 28.38 -12.88
C ALA A 157 -17.65 26.96 -13.17
N ASP A 158 -18.93 26.68 -12.91
CA ASP A 158 -19.53 25.38 -13.16
C ASP A 158 -19.47 24.99 -14.64
N LYS A 159 -19.88 25.90 -15.53
CA LYS A 159 -19.75 25.71 -16.99
C LYS A 159 -18.31 25.50 -17.44
N TYR A 160 -17.34 26.17 -16.81
CA TYR A 160 -15.91 25.97 -17.11
C TYR A 160 -15.44 24.58 -16.67
N VAL A 161 -15.78 24.17 -15.44
CA VAL A 161 -15.40 22.87 -14.88
C VAL A 161 -16.05 21.72 -15.65
N GLN A 162 -17.29 21.86 -16.11
CA GLN A 162 -17.97 20.85 -16.93
C GLN A 162 -17.20 20.52 -18.22
N LYS A 163 -16.56 21.51 -18.85
CA LYS A 163 -15.75 21.30 -20.07
C LYS A 163 -14.49 20.48 -19.82
N ILE A 164 -13.95 20.55 -18.60
CA ILE A 164 -12.73 19.85 -18.19
C ILE A 164 -13.07 18.43 -17.73
N VAL A 165 -14.08 18.31 -16.86
CA VAL A 165 -14.43 17.05 -16.19
C VAL A 165 -15.24 16.14 -17.10
N ILE A 166 -16.11 16.70 -17.95
CA ILE A 166 -16.97 15.95 -18.87
C ILE A 166 -17.78 14.90 -18.09
N PRO A 167 -18.77 15.33 -17.28
CA PRO A 167 -19.50 14.45 -16.37
C PRO A 167 -20.20 13.32 -17.13
N SER A 168 -20.22 12.12 -16.55
CA SER A 168 -20.85 10.94 -17.18
C SER A 168 -22.37 11.09 -17.32
N LYS A 169 -23.02 11.74 -16.35
CA LYS A 169 -24.47 11.99 -16.37
C LYS A 169 -24.76 13.37 -16.95
N LYS A 170 -25.22 13.41 -18.20
CA LYS A 170 -25.55 14.66 -18.93
C LYS A 170 -26.76 15.43 -18.39
N GLU A 171 -27.59 14.79 -17.57
CA GLU A 171 -28.78 15.41 -16.95
C GLU A 171 -28.45 16.37 -15.81
N ILE A 172 -27.24 16.27 -15.25
CA ILE A 172 -26.80 17.10 -14.12
C ILE A 172 -26.45 18.50 -14.63
N LYS A 173 -27.29 19.48 -14.29
CA LYS A 173 -27.11 20.88 -14.70
C LYS A 173 -25.97 21.59 -13.98
N ASN A 174 -25.70 21.23 -12.72
CA ASN A 174 -24.68 21.82 -11.86
C ASN A 174 -23.86 20.71 -11.19
N ILE A 175 -22.55 20.72 -11.41
CA ILE A 175 -21.63 19.72 -10.87
C ILE A 175 -20.79 20.28 -9.71
N LEU A 176 -20.63 21.60 -9.61
CA LEU A 176 -19.92 22.24 -8.52
C LEU A 176 -20.72 22.17 -7.22
N LEU A 177 -20.08 21.64 -6.17
CA LEU A 177 -20.61 21.57 -4.82
C LEU A 177 -19.71 22.36 -3.86
N TRP A 178 -20.31 23.16 -2.99
CA TRP A 178 -19.61 23.94 -1.98
C TRP A 178 -20.37 23.88 -0.66
N LYS A 179 -19.71 24.26 0.44
CA LYS A 179 -20.39 24.34 1.73
C LYS A 179 -21.18 25.66 1.82
N PRO A 180 -22.44 25.63 2.30
CA PRO A 180 -23.21 26.86 2.50
C PRO A 180 -22.52 27.86 3.44
N THR A 181 -21.77 27.35 4.42
CA THR A 181 -20.97 28.17 5.36
C THR A 181 -19.96 29.05 4.64
N ASP A 182 -19.27 28.50 3.63
CA ASP A 182 -18.23 29.22 2.91
C ASP A 182 -18.82 30.43 2.17
N ILE A 183 -20.00 30.27 1.55
CA ILE A 183 -20.70 31.37 0.87
C ILE A 183 -21.11 32.45 1.85
N SER A 184 -21.70 32.07 2.99
CA SER A 184 -22.15 33.04 3.99
C SER A 184 -21.00 33.87 4.55
N GLU A 185 -19.81 33.28 4.68
CA GLU A 185 -18.61 33.98 5.11
C GLU A 185 -18.13 34.98 4.04
N ILE A 186 -18.07 34.56 2.77
CA ILE A 186 -17.71 35.45 1.66
C ILE A 186 -18.70 36.62 1.55
N GLU A 187 -20.00 36.36 1.63
CA GLU A 187 -21.04 37.40 1.60
C GLU A 187 -20.85 38.41 2.74
N ARG A 188 -20.60 37.94 3.96
CA ARG A 188 -20.36 38.80 5.13
C ARG A 188 -19.12 39.69 4.98
N VAL A 189 -18.06 39.19 4.34
CA VAL A 189 -16.84 39.98 4.11
C VAL A 189 -17.01 40.96 2.95
N ALA A 190 -17.55 40.47 1.82
CA ALA A 190 -17.71 41.27 0.62
C ALA A 190 -18.75 42.40 0.76
N THR A 191 -19.69 42.30 1.70
CA THR A 191 -20.65 43.37 2.01
C THR A 191 -20.08 44.52 2.84
N LYS A 192 -18.95 44.31 3.52
CA LYS A 192 -18.29 45.33 4.37
C LYS A 192 -17.51 46.38 3.58
N GLY A 193 -17.57 46.35 2.24
CA GLY A 193 -16.77 47.24 1.39
C GLY A 193 -15.53 46.56 0.82
N GLY A 194 -14.94 47.20 -0.19
CA GLY A 194 -13.68 46.80 -0.81
C GLY A 194 -13.83 46.15 -2.19
N ASN A 195 -12.68 46.03 -2.86
CA ASN A 195 -12.53 45.30 -4.11
C ASN A 195 -11.87 43.97 -3.83
N TRP A 196 -12.55 42.88 -4.18
CA TRP A 196 -12.13 41.53 -3.86
C TRP A 196 -11.94 40.70 -5.13
N ILE A 197 -11.18 39.62 -5.00
CA ILE A 197 -11.03 38.57 -5.99
C ILE A 197 -11.41 37.27 -5.30
N ILE A 198 -12.31 36.51 -5.92
CA ILE A 198 -12.67 35.18 -5.48
C ILE A 198 -11.95 34.15 -6.35
N LEU A 199 -11.28 33.21 -5.69
CA LEU A 199 -10.69 32.03 -6.28
C LEU A 199 -11.55 30.84 -5.92
N ILE A 200 -12.07 30.12 -6.89
CA ILE A 200 -12.77 28.85 -6.65
C ILE A 200 -11.75 27.73 -6.81
N LYS A 201 -11.42 27.03 -5.72
CA LYS A 201 -10.40 25.99 -5.68
C LYS A 201 -10.99 24.60 -5.47
N ALA A 202 -10.37 23.59 -6.06
CA ALA A 202 -10.77 22.20 -5.88
C ALA A 202 -10.46 21.69 -4.47
N ALA A 203 -11.45 21.13 -3.78
CA ALA A 203 -11.29 20.53 -2.45
C ALA A 203 -10.61 19.15 -2.51
N THR A 204 -10.77 18.45 -3.64
CA THR A 204 -10.28 17.08 -3.86
C THR A 204 -9.69 16.93 -5.26
N ASN A 205 -9.02 15.81 -5.52
CA ASN A 205 -8.71 15.41 -6.90
C ASN A 205 -10.01 15.01 -7.60
N VAL A 206 -10.16 15.38 -8.86
CA VAL A 206 -11.34 15.09 -9.70
C VAL A 206 -10.89 14.31 -10.92
N LEU A 207 -11.65 13.26 -11.24
CA LEU A 207 -11.43 12.42 -12.40
C LEU A 207 -12.32 12.86 -13.56
N LYS A 208 -11.88 12.58 -14.79
CA LYS A 208 -12.75 12.68 -15.96
C LYS A 208 -13.98 11.78 -15.79
N GLY A 209 -15.18 12.30 -16.04
CA GLY A 209 -16.45 11.60 -15.84
C GLY A 209 -17.11 11.86 -14.48
N ASP A 210 -16.41 12.45 -13.51
CA ASP A 210 -17.00 12.74 -12.20
C ASP A 210 -18.22 13.66 -12.36
N ASN A 211 -19.30 13.27 -11.69
CA ASN A 211 -20.58 13.97 -11.76
C ASN A 211 -20.65 15.18 -10.82
N PHE A 212 -19.77 15.23 -9.82
CA PHE A 212 -19.74 16.28 -8.81
C PHE A 212 -18.31 16.66 -8.46
N VAL A 213 -18.09 17.94 -8.20
CA VAL A 213 -16.79 18.52 -7.91
C VAL A 213 -16.90 19.41 -6.68
N PHE A 214 -16.28 18.98 -5.59
CA PHE A 214 -16.23 19.76 -4.36
C PHE A 214 -15.23 20.91 -4.49
N VAL A 215 -15.68 22.11 -4.18
CA VAL A 215 -14.89 23.34 -4.23
C VAL A 215 -15.02 24.14 -2.94
N TYR A 216 -14.03 24.99 -2.70
CA TYR A 216 -14.08 26.02 -1.67
C TYR A 216 -13.64 27.36 -2.27
N PRO A 217 -14.30 28.48 -1.89
CA PRO A 217 -13.86 29.80 -2.28
C PRO A 217 -12.70 30.29 -1.40
N GLU A 218 -11.83 31.09 -1.99
CA GLU A 218 -10.80 31.86 -1.28
C GLU A 218 -10.90 33.31 -1.73
N LEU A 219 -10.99 34.24 -0.79
CA LEU A 219 -11.17 35.65 -1.06
C LEU A 219 -9.87 36.41 -0.81
N LEU A 220 -9.44 37.18 -1.81
CA LEU A 220 -8.24 38.00 -1.77
C LEU A 220 -8.60 39.45 -2.05
N GLN A 221 -7.87 40.39 -1.44
CA GLN A 221 -8.05 41.80 -1.75
C GLN A 221 -7.46 42.11 -3.14
N ASN A 222 -8.23 42.83 -3.97
CA ASN A 222 -7.78 43.30 -5.27
C ASN A 222 -6.97 44.59 -5.12
N LYS A 223 -5.67 44.46 -4.85
CA LYS A 223 -4.75 45.58 -4.63
C LYS A 223 -3.76 45.71 -5.78
N ILE A 224 -3.17 46.90 -5.92
CA ILE A 224 -2.08 47.15 -6.88
C ILE A 224 -0.82 46.44 -6.38
N ILE A 225 -0.23 45.60 -7.22
CA ILE A 225 0.98 44.82 -6.93
C ILE A 225 2.23 45.56 -7.42
N VAL A 226 2.14 46.12 -8.63
CA VAL A 226 3.20 46.93 -9.25
C VAL A 226 2.59 48.12 -9.97
N ARG A 227 3.30 49.24 -9.98
CA ARG A 227 2.96 50.44 -10.75
C ARG A 227 3.78 50.53 -12.04
N LYS A 228 3.25 51.22 -13.05
CA LYS A 228 3.97 51.54 -14.27
C LYS A 228 5.26 52.31 -13.93
N GLY A 229 6.39 51.86 -14.47
CA GLY A 229 7.71 52.44 -14.22
C GLY A 229 8.37 51.98 -12.92
N GLU A 230 7.71 51.15 -12.11
CA GLU A 230 8.32 50.60 -10.90
C GLU A 230 9.41 49.59 -11.23
N VAL A 231 10.60 49.77 -10.66
CA VAL A 231 11.67 48.77 -10.66
C VAL A 231 11.30 47.68 -9.66
N ILE A 232 11.06 46.47 -10.15
CA ILE A 232 10.68 45.34 -9.32
C ILE A 232 11.94 44.75 -8.69
N THR A 233 12.86 44.28 -9.52
CA THR A 233 14.16 43.71 -9.09
C THR A 233 15.29 44.31 -9.89
N SER A 234 16.47 44.35 -9.27
CA SER A 234 17.72 44.73 -9.94
C SER A 234 18.83 43.72 -9.68
N GLU A 235 19.77 43.60 -10.61
CA GLU A 235 20.96 42.74 -10.47
C GLU A 235 22.17 43.38 -11.18
N ILE A 236 23.35 43.23 -10.57
CA ILE A 236 24.59 43.81 -11.10
C ILE A 236 25.29 42.78 -12.00
N LEU A 237 25.76 43.26 -13.14
CA LEU A 237 26.52 42.51 -14.12
C LEU A 237 27.96 43.04 -14.17
N ILE A 238 28.93 42.14 -13.99
CA ILE A 238 30.36 42.44 -13.98
C ILE A 238 30.97 41.84 -15.26
N ASN A 239 32.05 42.43 -15.79
CA ASN A 239 32.68 42.06 -17.07
C ASN A 239 33.01 40.56 -17.25
N ASN A 240 33.23 39.80 -16.17
CA ASN A 240 33.49 38.35 -16.29
C ASN A 240 32.22 37.54 -16.62
N ASP A 241 31.04 38.17 -16.66
CA ASP A 241 29.74 37.55 -16.89
C ASP A 241 29.17 37.81 -18.28
N LEU A 242 29.97 38.34 -19.22
CA LEU A 242 29.53 38.72 -20.58
C LEU A 242 29.35 37.53 -21.54
N ASP A 243 29.68 36.30 -21.12
CA ASP A 243 29.37 35.10 -21.91
C ASP A 243 27.84 34.92 -22.03
N TYR A 244 27.37 34.53 -23.22
CA TYR A 244 25.96 34.34 -23.52
C TYR A 244 25.28 33.40 -22.51
N LYS A 245 25.99 32.35 -22.08
CA LYS A 245 25.50 31.39 -21.07
C LYS A 245 25.27 32.06 -19.72
N ASN A 246 26.21 32.91 -19.28
CA ASN A 246 26.14 33.63 -18.01
C ASN A 246 25.05 34.71 -18.06
N ILE A 247 24.92 35.44 -19.17
CA ILE A 247 23.85 36.41 -19.38
C ILE A 247 22.47 35.74 -19.29
N ASN A 248 22.25 34.63 -20.00
CA ASN A 248 20.98 33.90 -19.97
C ASN A 248 20.67 33.36 -18.56
N PHE A 249 21.68 32.85 -17.84
CA PHE A 249 21.52 32.42 -16.45
C PHE A 249 21.13 33.57 -15.53
N LYS A 250 21.76 34.74 -15.67
CA LYS A 250 21.44 35.95 -14.90
C LYS A 250 20.03 36.46 -15.20
N ILE A 251 19.61 36.53 -16.46
CA ILE A 251 18.23 36.92 -16.81
C ILE A 251 17.22 35.95 -16.18
N ARG A 252 17.45 34.65 -16.26
CA ARG A 252 16.55 33.65 -15.64
C ARG A 252 16.48 33.81 -14.14
N THR A 253 17.61 34.10 -13.50
CA THR A 253 17.71 34.37 -12.06
C THR A 253 16.96 35.65 -11.69
N LEU A 254 17.16 36.72 -12.44
CA LEU A 254 16.50 38.00 -12.26
C LEU A 254 14.98 37.85 -12.41
N LEU A 255 14.49 37.20 -13.48
CA LEU A 255 13.08 36.92 -13.68
C LEU A 255 12.47 36.02 -12.59
N ARG A 256 13.25 35.08 -12.05
CA ARG A 256 12.82 34.27 -10.90
C ARG A 256 12.66 35.14 -9.65
N LYS A 257 13.65 35.98 -9.32
CA LYS A 257 13.54 36.94 -8.22
C LYS A 257 12.36 37.88 -8.40
N THR A 258 12.13 38.37 -9.64
CA THR A 258 10.95 39.18 -9.98
C THR A 258 9.67 38.42 -9.65
N ARG A 259 9.55 37.14 -10.06
CA ARG A 259 8.39 36.29 -9.74
C ARG A 259 8.18 36.13 -8.24
N ASP A 260 9.24 35.85 -7.51
CA ASP A 260 9.17 35.64 -6.07
C ASP A 260 8.72 36.93 -5.36
N GLN A 261 9.22 38.08 -5.81
CA GLN A 261 8.82 39.38 -5.27
C GLN A 261 7.37 39.74 -5.58
N ILE A 262 6.90 39.60 -6.83
CA ILE A 262 5.49 39.88 -7.15
C ILE A 262 4.54 38.93 -6.42
N LYS A 263 4.95 37.67 -6.21
CA LYS A 263 4.18 36.69 -5.45
C LYS A 263 4.13 37.05 -3.97
N SER A 264 5.25 37.49 -3.39
CA SER A 264 5.31 37.97 -2.00
C SER A 264 4.43 39.22 -1.78
N LYS A 265 4.31 40.08 -2.79
CA LYS A 265 3.39 41.23 -2.77
C LYS A 265 1.92 40.82 -2.87
N GLY A 266 1.63 39.57 -3.25
CA GLY A 266 0.29 38.98 -3.29
C GLY A 266 -0.25 38.74 -4.70
N SER A 267 0.57 38.76 -5.76
CA SER A 267 0.11 38.36 -7.09
C SER A 267 -0.25 36.87 -7.12
N ILE A 268 -1.36 36.56 -7.80
CA ILE A 268 -1.78 35.18 -8.08
C ILE A 268 -1.34 34.70 -9.48
N THR A 269 -0.68 35.56 -10.26
CA THR A 269 -0.23 35.23 -11.61
C THR A 269 1.11 34.50 -11.55
N ASN A 270 1.17 33.31 -12.15
CA ASN A 270 2.42 32.54 -12.22
C ASN A 270 3.32 32.96 -13.40
N GLU A 271 2.77 33.68 -14.38
CA GLU A 271 3.48 34.06 -15.60
C GLU A 271 3.81 35.55 -15.59
N ILE A 272 5.03 35.87 -16.01
CA ILE A 272 5.49 37.22 -16.31
C ILE A 272 5.64 37.29 -17.82
N THR A 273 4.95 38.23 -18.45
CA THR A 273 5.11 38.50 -19.88
C THR A 273 6.28 39.46 -20.07
N THR A 274 7.20 39.10 -20.96
CA THR A 274 8.36 39.92 -21.34
C THR A 274 8.26 40.30 -22.81
N ARG A 275 8.89 41.40 -23.25
CA ARG A 275 9.00 41.75 -24.68
C ARG A 275 9.89 40.82 -25.50
N GLY A 276 10.65 39.94 -24.86
CA GLY A 276 11.44 38.88 -25.51
C GLY A 276 12.79 39.35 -26.09
N ASP A 277 13.09 40.63 -25.98
CA ASP A 277 14.29 41.30 -26.53
C ASP A 277 15.41 41.50 -25.50
N PHE A 278 15.30 40.89 -24.32
CA PHE A 278 16.18 41.16 -23.17
C PHE A 278 17.64 40.85 -23.46
N ILE A 279 17.91 39.71 -24.11
CA ILE A 279 19.27 39.30 -24.48
C ILE A 279 19.89 40.31 -25.45
N LYS A 280 19.13 40.70 -26.48
CA LYS A 280 19.60 41.65 -27.48
C LYS A 280 19.91 43.01 -26.85
N LYS A 281 19.02 43.53 -25.99
CA LYS A 281 19.26 44.77 -25.25
C LYS A 281 20.52 44.73 -24.41
N ILE A 282 20.80 43.61 -23.74
CA ILE A 282 22.04 43.45 -22.98
C ILE A 282 23.24 43.50 -23.93
N ILE A 283 23.27 42.66 -24.97
CA ILE A 283 24.39 42.64 -25.92
C ILE A 283 24.63 44.01 -26.55
N ASP A 284 23.57 44.71 -26.98
CA ASP A 284 23.66 46.03 -27.63
C ASP A 284 24.12 47.14 -26.65
N SER A 285 23.94 46.96 -25.33
CA SER A 285 24.30 47.96 -24.31
C SER A 285 25.67 47.71 -23.66
N LEU A 286 26.32 46.58 -23.96
CA LEU A 286 27.60 46.21 -23.37
C LEU A 286 28.77 46.74 -24.22
N ASP A 287 29.56 47.65 -23.66
CA ASP A 287 30.88 48.00 -24.21
C ASP A 287 31.94 47.03 -23.66
N THR A 288 32.46 46.15 -24.52
CA THR A 288 33.45 45.12 -24.18
C THR A 288 34.81 45.69 -23.76
N ASN A 289 35.07 46.99 -23.98
CA ASN A 289 36.39 47.60 -23.80
C ASN A 289 36.61 48.27 -22.44
N ARG A 290 35.64 48.22 -21.52
CA ARG A 290 35.74 48.89 -20.21
C ARG A 290 35.29 47.97 -19.08
N ASN A 291 35.95 48.04 -17.93
CA ASN A 291 35.58 47.29 -16.72
C ASN A 291 34.40 47.98 -16.01
N ILE A 292 33.28 48.14 -16.73
CA ILE A 292 32.07 48.82 -16.27
C ILE A 292 31.15 47.79 -15.59
N LYS A 293 30.52 48.21 -14.51
CA LYS A 293 29.43 47.48 -13.89
C LYS A 293 28.13 47.94 -14.51
N TYR A 294 27.30 46.99 -14.93
CA TYR A 294 25.98 47.29 -15.49
C TYR A 294 24.91 46.87 -14.50
N LYS A 295 23.98 47.76 -14.19
CA LYS A 295 22.80 47.47 -13.39
C LYS A 295 21.65 47.08 -14.31
N LEU A 296 21.21 45.84 -14.19
CA LEU A 296 20.03 45.30 -14.87
C LEU A 296 18.81 45.52 -14.00
N GLU A 297 17.79 46.19 -14.52
CA GLU A 297 16.56 46.51 -13.80
C GLU A 297 15.35 45.95 -14.54
N VAL A 298 14.49 45.22 -13.83
CA VAL A 298 13.21 44.76 -14.36
C VAL A 298 12.14 45.77 -14.00
N VAL A 299 11.59 46.44 -15.01
CA VAL A 299 10.65 47.55 -14.83
C VAL A 299 9.26 47.13 -15.29
N SER A 300 8.23 47.46 -14.50
CA SER A 300 6.85 47.21 -14.90
C SER A 300 6.39 48.19 -15.98
N LEU A 301 5.77 47.69 -17.03
CA LEU A 301 5.27 48.50 -18.14
C LEU A 301 3.86 49.08 -17.91
N ARG A 302 3.15 48.60 -16.88
CA ARG A 302 1.80 49.03 -16.54
C ARG A 302 1.49 48.82 -15.07
N ASP A 303 0.46 49.49 -14.58
CA ASP A 303 -0.14 49.14 -13.29
C ASP A 303 -0.76 47.74 -13.40
N SER A 304 -0.43 46.86 -12.46
CA SER A 304 -0.97 45.50 -12.40
C SER A 304 -1.49 45.21 -11.00
N LYS A 305 -2.75 44.77 -10.90
CA LYS A 305 -3.37 44.35 -9.65
C LYS A 305 -3.16 42.85 -9.38
N THR A 306 -3.64 42.38 -8.24
CA THR A 306 -3.54 41.00 -7.75
C THR A 306 -3.71 39.92 -8.82
N SER A 307 -4.70 40.04 -9.73
CA SER A 307 -4.98 39.07 -10.80
C SER A 307 -4.48 39.45 -12.19
N ASP A 308 -3.93 40.65 -12.37
CA ASP A 308 -3.60 41.15 -13.69
C ASP A 308 -2.27 40.56 -14.17
N PRO A 309 -2.14 40.19 -15.46
CA PRO A 309 -0.85 39.74 -16.01
C PRO A 309 0.24 40.79 -15.80
N ILE A 310 1.41 40.36 -15.34
CA ILE A 310 2.53 41.29 -15.09
C ILE A 310 3.38 41.37 -16.35
N LEU A 311 3.40 42.57 -16.94
CA LEU A 311 4.17 42.88 -18.14
C LEU A 311 5.41 43.69 -17.75
N VAL A 312 6.59 43.16 -18.04
CA VAL A 312 7.86 43.78 -17.65
C VAL A 312 8.77 44.02 -18.85
N ASP A 313 9.66 44.98 -18.69
CA ASP A 313 10.79 45.24 -19.58
C ASP A 313 12.11 45.19 -18.80
N LEU A 314 13.21 45.06 -19.53
CA LEU A 314 14.55 45.16 -19.00
C LEU A 314 15.14 46.53 -19.36
N THR A 315 15.63 47.23 -18.34
CA THR A 315 16.39 48.46 -18.47
C THR A 315 17.81 48.22 -17.97
N ILE A 316 18.79 48.81 -18.64
CA ILE A 316 20.21 48.63 -18.36
C ILE A 316 20.79 50.01 -18.15
N THR A 317 21.50 50.18 -17.04
CA THR A 317 22.19 51.42 -16.69
C THR A 317 23.62 51.12 -16.32
N GLU A 318 24.54 51.99 -16.73
CA GLU A 318 25.94 51.94 -16.25
C GLU A 318 25.97 52.44 -14.81
N GLU A 319 26.70 51.73 -13.94
CA GLU A 319 26.91 52.06 -12.53
C GLU A 319 28.26 52.75 -12.30
#